data_AF-A0AAD4EUE9-F1
#
_entry.id   AF-A0AAD4EUE9-F1
#
_cell.length_a   1.000
_cell.length_b   1.000
_cell.length_c   1.000
_cell.angle_alpha   90.00
_cell.angle_beta   90.00
_cell.angle_gamma   90.00
#
_symmetry.space_group_name_H-M   'P 1'
#
loop_
_entity.id
_entity.type
_entity.pdbx_description
1 polymer ?
#
loop_
_entity_poly.entity_id
_entity_poly.type
_entity_poly.pdbx_seq_one_letter_code
_entity_poly.pdbx_strand_id
1 'polypeptide(L)'
;MAPARASLKSFLATAKKALLAPPSQRPNPLTFVVGNESADLDSLCSALLFAYFRTHTPPHTLHIPLSNLPRADLALRPELNAALNPAGLKPEDLVTLSDLPREGLNPQDTRWLLVDHNALTGDLATPFSNLVIGCIDHHDDEGVVPHDLPPDQPRVFAKCGSCMSLVLEHCQPTWDRLVSDASPCEDGTPAAACDAQLARVALAPILIDTTNLTSKDKTTDRDRRAVELAESRLAAPDSSISSSSSSSDNKEEKYDRAAYYDRAAYYDRAAYYDRLSELKEQILGLSYRDVLRKDYKRWTEGPLSVGISTVVRALRGWAGEQRLDVAAVMTVSKPDGGVYEGAACLA
;
A
#
# COMPACT_ATOMS: atom_id res chain seq x y z
N MET A 1 11.02 23.60 14.08
CA MET A 1 11.10 24.17 12.71
C MET A 1 10.59 23.11 11.76
N ALA A 2 9.91 23.51 10.68
CA ALA A 2 9.49 22.55 9.65
C ALA A 2 10.74 21.91 9.01
N PRO A 3 10.74 20.59 8.75
CA PRO A 3 11.82 19.94 8.03
C PRO A 3 11.83 20.43 6.58
N ALA A 4 13.00 20.38 5.95
CA ALA A 4 13.06 20.51 4.50
C ALA A 4 12.22 19.41 3.85
N ARG A 5 11.56 19.72 2.73
CA ARG A 5 10.77 18.73 2.00
C ARG A 5 11.70 17.61 1.54
N ALA A 6 11.34 16.36 1.80
CA ALA A 6 12.10 15.20 1.34
C ALA A 6 11.45 14.59 0.09
N SER A 7 12.22 14.01 -0.82
CA SER A 7 11.67 13.05 -1.78
C SER A 7 11.20 11.80 -1.02
N LEU A 8 10.33 10.98 -1.63
CA LEU A 8 9.92 9.72 -0.99
C LEU A 8 11.12 8.81 -0.68
N LYS A 9 12.15 8.85 -1.54
CA LYS A 9 13.36 8.05 -1.37
C LYS A 9 14.19 8.52 -0.18
N SER A 10 14.43 9.82 -0.06
CA SER A 10 15.16 10.38 1.10
C SER A 10 14.38 10.19 2.40
N PHE A 11 13.06 10.34 2.34
CA PHE A 11 12.18 10.08 3.47
C PHE A 11 12.29 8.64 3.98
N LEU A 12 12.18 7.64 3.09
CA LEU A 12 12.32 6.23 3.46
C LEU A 12 13.72 5.89 4.00
N ALA A 13 14.76 6.45 3.39
CA ALA A 13 16.14 6.31 3.89
C ALA A 13 16.29 6.86 5.31
N THR A 14 15.68 8.02 5.58
CA THR A 14 15.66 8.65 6.91
C THR A 14 14.87 7.81 7.92
N ALA A 15 13.68 7.33 7.54
CA ALA A 15 12.85 6.46 8.38
C ALA A 15 13.59 5.16 8.75
N LYS A 16 14.23 4.51 7.77
CA LYS A 16 15.01 3.29 7.98
C LYS A 16 16.24 3.55 8.85
N LYS A 17 16.95 4.66 8.63
CA LYS A 17 18.09 5.06 9.48
C LYS A 17 17.66 5.31 10.93
N ALA A 18 16.52 5.98 11.15
CA ALA A 18 16.00 6.24 12.49
C ALA A 18 15.61 4.94 13.22
N LEU A 19 14.96 4.00 12.53
CA LEU A 19 14.62 2.69 13.09
C LEU A 19 15.86 1.88 13.49
N LEU A 20 16.86 1.85 12.61
CA LEU A 20 18.07 1.04 12.77
C LEU A 20 19.14 1.69 13.67
N ALA A 21 18.94 2.94 14.08
CA ALA A 21 19.84 3.61 15.03
C ALA A 21 19.93 2.83 16.35
N PRO A 22 21.05 2.91 17.09
CA PRO A 22 21.14 2.37 18.45
C PRO A 22 20.02 2.93 19.34
N PRO A 23 19.45 2.17 20.30
CA PRO A 23 18.33 2.63 21.13
C PRO A 23 18.55 4.00 21.79
N SER A 24 19.78 4.32 22.20
CA SER A 24 20.15 5.62 22.80
C SER A 24 20.15 6.81 21.83
N GLN A 25 20.09 6.56 20.53
CA GLN A 25 20.11 7.57 19.47
C GLN A 25 18.80 7.64 18.68
N ARG A 26 17.83 6.76 18.99
CA ARG A 26 16.53 6.75 18.34
C ARG A 26 15.69 7.94 18.78
N PRO A 27 14.83 8.49 17.90
CA PRO A 27 13.70 9.26 18.35
C PRO A 27 12.89 8.44 19.37
N ASN A 28 12.51 9.07 20.49
CA ASN A 28 11.63 8.45 21.48
C ASN A 28 10.40 9.35 21.68
N PRO A 29 9.18 8.87 21.39
CA PRO A 29 8.88 7.53 20.85
C PRO A 29 9.15 7.40 19.35
N LEU A 30 9.31 6.16 18.87
CA LEU A 30 9.17 5.84 17.46
C LEU A 30 7.67 5.77 17.10
N THR A 31 7.26 6.52 16.09
CA THR A 31 5.86 6.48 15.61
C THR A 31 5.79 5.72 14.30
N PHE A 32 5.04 4.62 14.29
CA PHE A 32 4.81 3.79 13.11
C PHE A 32 3.45 4.09 12.48
N VAL A 33 3.39 3.96 11.16
CA VAL A 33 2.15 3.89 10.40
C VAL A 33 2.14 2.54 9.71
N VAL A 34 1.08 1.74 9.90
CA VAL A 34 1.05 0.37 9.43
C VAL A 34 -0.28 0.02 8.77
N GLY A 35 -0.19 -0.66 7.63
CA GLY A 35 -1.31 -1.27 6.91
C GLY A 35 -1.65 -2.67 7.43
N ASN A 36 -2.68 -3.30 6.88
CA ASN A 36 -3.12 -4.63 7.32
C ASN A 36 -2.11 -5.73 6.92
N GLU A 37 -2.25 -6.93 7.48
CA GLU A 37 -1.29 -8.04 7.27
C GLU A 37 -1.35 -8.67 5.87
N SER A 38 -2.44 -8.45 5.11
CA SER A 38 -2.46 -8.82 3.69
C SER A 38 -1.47 -7.97 2.91
N ALA A 39 -1.15 -6.77 3.44
CA ALA A 39 -0.18 -5.84 2.88
C ALA A 39 -0.37 -5.72 1.37
N ASP A 40 -1.62 -5.56 0.96
CA ASP A 40 -1.99 -5.28 -0.41
C ASP A 40 -1.56 -3.87 -0.80
N LEU A 41 -1.86 -3.47 -2.04
CA LEU A 41 -1.40 -2.20 -2.56
C LEU A 41 -1.96 -1.01 -1.77
N ASP A 42 -3.20 -1.10 -1.28
CA ASP A 42 -3.81 -0.05 -0.48
C ASP A 42 -3.11 0.11 0.86
N SER A 43 -2.98 -0.97 1.63
CA SER A 43 -2.25 -0.97 2.90
C SER A 43 -0.82 -0.42 2.78
N LEU A 44 -0.06 -0.86 1.77
CA LEU A 44 1.33 -0.47 1.59
C LEU A 44 1.48 1.00 1.18
N CYS A 45 0.72 1.45 0.18
CA CYS A 45 0.77 2.81 -0.31
C CYS A 45 0.19 3.79 0.72
N SER A 46 -0.93 3.44 1.36
CA SER A 46 -1.57 4.26 2.41
C SER A 46 -0.63 4.48 3.58
N ALA A 47 0.10 3.45 4.02
CA ALA A 47 1.07 3.60 5.11
C ALA A 47 2.21 4.54 4.72
N LEU A 48 2.75 4.37 3.51
CA LEU A 48 3.82 5.22 2.97
C LEU A 48 3.43 6.70 2.90
N LEU A 49 2.32 7.01 2.23
CA LEU A 49 1.88 8.39 2.02
C LEU A 49 1.39 9.03 3.31
N PHE A 50 0.67 8.30 4.15
CA PHE A 50 0.21 8.86 5.43
C PHE A 50 1.40 9.19 6.34
N ALA A 51 2.41 8.31 6.43
CA ALA A 51 3.64 8.60 7.18
C ALA A 51 4.41 9.81 6.61
N TYR A 52 4.50 9.90 5.28
CA TYR A 52 5.16 11.03 4.61
C TYR A 52 4.46 12.35 4.97
N PHE A 53 3.14 12.43 4.80
CA PHE A 53 2.40 13.66 5.09
C PHE A 53 2.44 14.01 6.57
N ARG A 54 2.26 13.04 7.48
CA ARG A 54 2.35 13.29 8.93
C ARG A 54 3.71 13.80 9.37
N THR A 55 4.78 13.38 8.72
CA THR A 55 6.14 13.94 8.96
C THR A 55 6.25 15.41 8.55
N HIS A 56 5.47 15.83 7.55
CA HIS A 56 5.41 17.22 7.07
C HIS A 56 4.26 18.04 7.70
N THR A 57 3.47 17.46 8.59
CA THR A 57 2.45 18.16 9.40
C THR A 57 3.05 18.55 10.76
N PRO A 58 2.84 19.78 11.27
CA PRO A 58 3.21 20.14 12.64
C PRO A 58 2.67 19.10 13.65
N PRO A 59 3.48 18.65 14.63
CA PRO A 59 4.78 19.20 15.05
C PRO A 59 6.00 18.68 14.28
N HIS A 60 5.82 18.00 13.15
CA HIS A 60 6.87 17.44 12.30
C HIS A 60 7.65 16.28 12.93
N THR A 61 6.95 15.43 13.67
CA THR A 61 7.51 14.17 14.16
C THR A 61 7.71 13.21 13.00
N LEU A 62 8.85 12.52 12.94
CA LEU A 62 9.08 11.47 11.95
C LEU A 62 8.11 10.30 12.16
N HIS A 63 7.35 9.97 11.12
CA HIS A 63 6.50 8.80 11.07
C HIS A 63 7.12 7.75 10.16
N ILE A 64 7.23 6.51 10.63
CA ILE A 64 7.89 5.41 9.93
C ILE A 64 6.82 4.54 9.27
N PRO A 65 6.72 4.50 7.93
CA PRO A 65 5.79 3.59 7.26
C PRO A 65 6.30 2.15 7.37
N LEU A 66 5.50 1.26 7.94
CA LEU A 66 5.82 -0.15 8.13
C LEU A 66 4.92 -1.02 7.24
N SER A 67 5.54 -1.82 6.38
CA SER A 67 4.89 -2.89 5.65
C SER A 67 4.69 -4.09 6.57
N ASN A 68 3.43 -4.49 6.82
CA ASN A 68 3.06 -5.60 7.69
C ASN A 68 3.25 -6.98 7.00
N LEU A 69 4.47 -7.22 6.51
CA LEU A 69 4.90 -8.49 5.91
C LEU A 69 6.41 -8.71 6.15
N PRO A 70 6.91 -9.96 6.02
CA PRO A 70 8.33 -10.22 5.91
C PRO A 70 8.89 -9.72 4.57
N ARG A 71 10.13 -9.22 4.54
CA ARG A 71 10.74 -8.64 3.33
C ARG A 71 10.71 -9.54 2.09
N ALA A 72 10.87 -10.84 2.28
CA ALA A 72 10.83 -11.81 1.19
C ALA A 72 9.49 -11.81 0.43
N ASP A 73 8.40 -11.38 1.08
CA ASP A 73 7.05 -11.46 0.52
C ASP A 73 6.70 -10.23 -0.33
N LEU A 74 7.53 -9.17 -0.31
CA LEU A 74 7.38 -8.04 -1.23
C LEU A 74 7.43 -8.48 -2.70
N ALA A 75 8.27 -9.48 -3.02
CA ALA A 75 8.40 -10.00 -4.37
C ALA A 75 7.13 -10.70 -4.89
N LEU A 76 6.19 -11.04 -4.01
CA LEU A 76 4.91 -11.66 -4.37
C LEU A 76 3.91 -10.65 -4.96
N ARG A 77 4.22 -9.35 -4.87
CA ARG A 77 3.36 -8.23 -5.27
C ARG A 77 4.03 -7.43 -6.39
N PRO A 78 4.15 -7.97 -7.62
CA PRO A 78 4.82 -7.27 -8.71
C PRO A 78 4.16 -5.94 -9.09
N GLU A 79 2.86 -5.79 -8.82
CA GLU A 79 2.11 -4.54 -8.95
C GLU A 79 2.65 -3.43 -8.05
N LEU A 80 3.17 -3.77 -6.86
CA LEU A 80 3.82 -2.81 -5.97
C LEU A 80 5.04 -2.18 -6.64
N ASN A 81 5.86 -2.99 -7.31
CA ASN A 81 7.04 -2.49 -8.00
C ASN A 81 6.64 -1.48 -9.11
N ALA A 82 5.56 -1.76 -9.85
CA ALA A 82 5.05 -0.84 -10.86
C ALA A 82 4.46 0.45 -10.26
N ALA A 83 3.91 0.40 -9.04
CA ALA A 83 3.44 1.58 -8.33
C ALA A 83 4.60 2.45 -7.77
N LEU A 84 5.69 1.82 -7.36
CA LEU A 84 6.86 2.48 -6.75
C LEU A 84 7.85 3.04 -7.78
N ASN A 85 8.07 2.35 -8.90
CA ASN A 85 9.07 2.73 -9.90
C ASN A 85 8.91 4.17 -10.43
N PRO A 86 7.70 4.68 -10.75
CA PRO A 86 7.52 6.07 -11.18
C PRO A 86 7.96 7.09 -10.12
N ALA A 87 8.02 6.68 -8.85
CA ALA A 87 8.52 7.48 -7.74
C ALA A 87 10.05 7.37 -7.52
N GLY A 88 10.77 6.63 -8.38
CA GLY A 88 12.20 6.33 -8.21
C GLY A 88 12.50 5.38 -7.03
N LEU A 89 11.46 4.69 -6.56
CA LEU A 89 11.48 3.75 -5.45
C LEU A 89 11.50 2.32 -5.96
N LYS A 90 12.03 1.43 -5.12
CA LYS A 90 11.96 -0.01 -5.28
C LYS A 90 11.40 -0.66 -4.02
N PRO A 91 10.88 -1.90 -4.08
CA PRO A 91 10.38 -2.60 -2.90
C PRO A 91 11.41 -2.68 -1.76
N GLU A 92 12.71 -2.79 -2.06
CA GLU A 92 13.77 -2.80 -1.05
C GLU A 92 13.89 -1.51 -0.22
N ASP A 93 13.38 -0.38 -0.72
CA ASP A 93 13.38 0.90 -0.02
C ASP A 93 12.33 0.93 1.12
N LEU A 94 11.27 0.13 1.04
CA LEU A 94 10.23 0.06 2.08
C LEU A 94 10.78 -0.53 3.38
N VAL A 95 10.24 -0.14 4.53
CA VAL A 95 10.53 -0.74 5.84
C VAL A 95 9.51 -1.86 6.11
N THR A 96 9.96 -3.03 6.54
CA THR A 96 9.14 -4.23 6.71
C THR A 96 9.26 -4.79 8.13
N LEU A 97 8.46 -5.79 8.48
CA LEU A 97 8.61 -6.52 9.75
C LEU A 97 10.03 -7.10 9.94
N SER A 98 10.72 -7.42 8.83
CA SER A 98 12.09 -7.94 8.88
C SER A 98 13.14 -6.90 9.29
N ASP A 99 12.82 -5.60 9.25
CA ASP A 99 13.70 -4.52 9.69
C ASP A 99 13.46 -4.13 11.15
N LEU A 100 12.35 -4.60 11.77
CA LEU A 100 12.09 -4.33 13.17
C LEU A 100 13.16 -4.99 14.04
N PRO A 101 13.77 -4.25 14.97
CA PRO A 101 14.80 -4.82 15.83
C PRO A 101 14.17 -5.86 16.76
N ARG A 102 14.69 -7.10 16.72
CA ARG A 102 14.22 -8.22 17.56
C ARG A 102 14.38 -7.93 19.06
N GLU A 103 15.37 -7.12 19.40
CA GLU A 103 15.65 -6.66 20.76
C GLU A 103 15.73 -5.14 20.79
N GLY A 104 15.29 -4.53 21.90
CA GLY A 104 15.40 -3.08 22.10
C GLY A 104 14.31 -2.25 21.41
N LEU A 105 13.21 -2.85 20.95
CA LEU A 105 11.96 -2.14 20.64
C LEU A 105 10.98 -2.37 21.79
N ASN A 106 11.06 -1.55 22.84
CA ASN A 106 10.12 -1.66 23.96
C ASN A 106 8.77 -1.08 23.54
N PRO A 107 7.63 -1.74 23.83
CA PRO A 107 6.32 -1.21 23.51
C PRO A 107 6.10 0.24 23.97
N GLN A 108 6.52 0.58 25.19
CA GLN A 108 6.35 1.92 25.76
C GLN A 108 7.11 3.04 25.01
N ASP A 109 8.12 2.69 24.21
CA ASP A 109 8.88 3.62 23.38
C ASP A 109 8.29 3.75 21.96
N THR A 110 7.07 3.24 21.73
CA THR A 110 6.42 3.20 20.41
C THR A 110 5.01 3.79 20.41
N ARG A 111 4.59 4.27 19.24
CA ARG A 111 3.22 4.72 18.95
C ARG A 111 2.79 4.18 17.59
N TRP A 112 1.51 3.85 17.46
CA TRP A 112 1.01 3.16 16.27
C TRP A 112 -0.19 3.88 15.65
N LEU A 113 -0.10 4.20 14.37
CA LEU A 113 -1.20 4.67 13.55
C LEU A 113 -1.58 3.59 12.55
N LEU A 114 -2.87 3.33 12.43
CA LEU A 114 -3.38 2.30 11.54
C LEU A 114 -3.95 2.92 10.27
N VAL A 115 -3.71 2.25 9.15
CA VAL A 115 -4.38 2.53 7.88
C VAL A 115 -4.92 1.23 7.29
N ASP A 116 -6.06 1.29 6.61
CA ASP A 116 -6.64 0.15 5.88
C ASP A 116 -6.95 -1.09 6.76
N HIS A 117 -7.02 -0.86 8.07
CA HIS A 117 -7.58 -1.71 9.10
C HIS A 117 -7.72 -0.90 10.40
N ASN A 118 -8.48 -1.44 11.34
CA ASN A 118 -8.70 -0.82 12.63
C ASN A 118 -8.36 -1.71 13.83
N ALA A 119 -7.84 -2.91 13.60
CA ALA A 119 -7.27 -3.79 14.62
C ALA A 119 -5.87 -4.28 14.21
N LEU A 120 -4.86 -4.16 15.08
CA LEU A 120 -3.57 -4.79 14.83
C LEU A 120 -3.73 -6.31 14.85
N THR A 121 -3.20 -6.98 13.82
CA THR A 121 -3.18 -8.43 13.70
C THR A 121 -1.74 -8.97 13.68
N GLY A 122 -1.61 -10.31 13.64
CA GLY A 122 -0.31 -10.97 13.52
C GLY A 122 0.67 -10.68 14.67
N ASP A 123 1.96 -10.57 14.32
CA ASP A 123 3.06 -10.42 15.28
C ASP A 123 3.03 -9.07 16.02
N LEU A 124 2.26 -8.10 15.51
CA LEU A 124 2.14 -6.77 16.10
C LEU A 124 1.01 -6.68 17.15
N ALA A 125 0.00 -7.55 17.05
CA ALA A 125 -1.20 -7.48 17.87
C ALA A 125 -0.89 -7.55 19.38
N THR A 126 -0.25 -8.62 19.83
CA THR A 126 0.03 -8.85 21.26
C THR A 126 0.88 -7.74 21.91
N PRO A 127 2.03 -7.33 21.33
CA PRO A 127 2.87 -6.31 21.96
C PRO A 127 2.35 -4.87 21.84
N PHE A 128 1.56 -4.54 20.80
CA PHE A 128 1.34 -3.13 20.44
C PHE A 128 -0.12 -2.67 20.33
N SER A 129 -1.14 -3.54 20.44
CA SER A 129 -2.56 -3.14 20.28
C SER A 129 -2.99 -1.99 21.19
N ASN A 130 -2.51 -1.95 22.44
CA ASN A 130 -2.85 -0.90 23.41
C ASN A 130 -2.11 0.43 23.16
N LEU A 131 -1.27 0.50 22.14
CA LEU A 131 -0.42 1.65 21.80
C LEU A 131 -0.87 2.32 20.48
N VAL A 132 -2.04 1.94 19.98
CA VAL A 132 -2.69 2.58 18.85
C VAL A 132 -3.18 3.97 19.26
N ILE A 133 -2.72 4.98 18.53
CA ILE A 133 -3.00 6.40 18.79
C ILE A 133 -3.85 7.05 17.69
N GLY A 134 -4.21 6.33 16.64
CA GLY A 134 -5.10 6.83 15.59
C GLY A 134 -5.27 5.86 14.44
N CYS A 135 -6.27 6.11 13.60
CA CYS A 135 -6.69 5.23 12.52
C CYS A 135 -7.34 6.03 11.38
N ILE A 136 -7.05 5.63 10.15
CA ILE A 136 -7.80 6.00 8.94
C ILE A 136 -8.17 4.71 8.23
N ASP A 137 -9.46 4.37 8.17
CA ASP A 137 -9.89 3.09 7.60
C ASP A 137 -11.24 3.22 6.88
N HIS A 138 -11.38 2.43 5.81
CA HIS A 138 -12.60 2.35 5.01
C HIS A 138 -13.43 1.07 5.26
N HIS A 139 -12.95 0.18 6.14
CA HIS A 139 -13.71 -0.95 6.65
C HIS A 139 -14.72 -0.52 7.74
N ASP A 140 -15.49 -1.48 8.25
CA ASP A 140 -16.36 -1.23 9.40
C ASP A 140 -15.50 -1.07 10.66
N ASP A 141 -15.87 -0.11 11.52
CA ASP A 141 -15.22 0.13 12.80
C ASP A 141 -15.52 -1.03 13.76
N GLU A 142 -14.50 -1.82 14.11
CA GLU A 142 -14.64 -2.96 15.04
C GLU A 142 -14.78 -2.50 16.49
N GLY A 143 -14.69 -1.19 16.78
CA GLY A 143 -14.84 -0.63 18.11
C GLY A 143 -13.62 -0.82 19.02
N VAL A 144 -12.49 -1.25 18.45
CA VAL A 144 -11.23 -1.47 19.20
C VAL A 144 -10.32 -0.24 19.22
N VAL A 145 -10.41 0.64 18.21
CA VAL A 145 -9.67 1.91 18.20
C VAL A 145 -10.28 2.84 19.24
N PRO A 146 -9.50 3.35 20.23
CA PRO A 146 -10.03 4.21 21.27
C PRO A 146 -10.77 5.43 20.70
N HIS A 147 -11.82 5.88 21.40
CA HIS A 147 -12.50 7.13 21.08
C HIS A 147 -11.77 8.35 21.61
N ASP A 148 -11.12 8.22 22.78
CA ASP A 148 -10.33 9.27 23.40
C ASP A 148 -8.87 9.18 22.94
N LEU A 149 -8.61 9.68 21.73
CA LEU A 149 -7.28 9.73 21.13
C LEU A 149 -6.62 11.09 21.39
N PRO A 150 -5.29 11.19 21.28
CA PRO A 150 -4.62 12.48 21.40
C PRO A 150 -5.19 13.48 20.35
N PRO A 151 -5.38 14.77 20.71
CA PRO A 151 -6.12 15.73 19.87
C PRO A 151 -5.61 15.93 18.45
N ASP A 152 -4.35 15.59 18.18
CA ASP A 152 -3.67 15.75 16.89
C ASP A 152 -3.63 14.46 16.05
N GLN A 153 -4.31 13.40 16.48
CA GLN A 153 -4.35 12.11 15.80
C GLN A 153 -5.73 11.82 15.20
N PRO A 154 -5.80 11.17 14.02
CA PRO A 154 -7.06 10.90 13.36
C PRO A 154 -7.82 9.71 13.95
N ARG A 155 -9.15 9.79 13.89
CA ARG A 155 -10.08 8.65 13.95
C ARG A 155 -11.04 8.76 12.78
N VAL A 156 -10.62 8.34 11.60
CA VAL A 156 -11.39 8.50 10.36
C VAL A 156 -11.91 7.14 9.91
N PHE A 157 -13.22 6.99 9.92
CA PHE A 157 -13.93 5.82 9.44
C PHE A 157 -14.99 6.24 8.43
N ALA A 158 -14.83 5.85 7.17
CA ALA A 158 -15.83 6.11 6.14
C ALA A 158 -15.70 5.15 4.98
N LYS A 159 -16.83 4.63 4.49
CA LYS A 159 -16.84 3.75 3.33
C LYS A 159 -16.39 4.49 2.06
N CYS A 160 -15.42 3.92 1.36
CA CYS A 160 -14.99 4.29 0.01
C CYS A 160 -14.25 3.12 -0.66
N GLY A 161 -13.90 3.27 -1.93
CA GLY A 161 -13.27 2.19 -2.69
C GLY A 161 -11.87 1.84 -2.20
N SER A 162 -11.10 2.83 -1.77
CA SER A 162 -9.75 2.65 -1.23
C SER A 162 -9.51 3.52 0.02
N CYS A 163 -8.80 2.99 1.00
CA CYS A 163 -8.30 3.72 2.17
C CYS A 163 -7.41 4.90 1.76
N MET A 164 -6.64 4.77 0.67
CA MET A 164 -5.85 5.88 0.12
C MET A 164 -6.69 7.12 -0.18
N SER A 165 -7.96 6.97 -0.60
CA SER A 165 -8.87 8.10 -0.81
C SER A 165 -9.13 8.87 0.49
N LEU A 166 -9.20 8.19 1.64
CA LEU A 166 -9.33 8.81 2.96
C LEU A 166 -8.02 9.49 3.38
N VAL A 167 -6.89 8.83 3.14
CA VAL A 167 -5.56 9.38 3.44
C VAL A 167 -5.35 10.70 2.68
N LEU A 168 -5.67 10.73 1.38
CA LEU A 168 -5.55 11.95 0.58
C LEU A 168 -6.48 13.05 1.07
N GLU A 169 -7.75 12.76 1.36
CA GLU A 169 -8.66 13.79 1.88
C GLU A 169 -8.18 14.35 3.23
N HIS A 170 -7.73 13.48 4.14
CA HIS A 170 -7.23 13.90 5.45
C HIS A 170 -5.93 14.73 5.34
N CYS A 171 -5.04 14.37 4.42
CA CYS A 171 -3.73 15.00 4.26
C CYS A 171 -3.70 16.15 3.25
N GLN A 172 -4.80 16.44 2.55
CA GLN A 172 -4.88 17.50 1.54
C GLN A 172 -4.32 18.85 2.03
N PRO A 173 -4.64 19.37 3.23
CA PRO A 173 -4.08 20.64 3.70
C PRO A 173 -2.55 20.64 3.81
N THR A 174 -1.94 19.50 4.12
CA THR A 174 -0.48 19.36 4.16
C THR A 174 0.09 19.30 2.76
N TRP A 175 -0.54 18.56 1.85
CA TRP A 175 -0.08 18.50 0.45
C TRP A 175 -0.18 19.87 -0.23
N ASP A 176 -1.28 20.59 -0.05
CA ASP A 176 -1.47 21.94 -0.61
C ASP A 176 -0.41 22.93 -0.12
N ARG A 177 0.01 22.82 1.15
CA ARG A 177 1.12 23.62 1.70
C ARG A 177 2.45 23.27 1.03
N LEU A 178 2.76 21.98 0.89
CA LEU A 178 4.00 21.52 0.24
C LEU A 178 4.08 21.94 -1.23
N VAL A 179 2.95 21.96 -1.93
CA VAL A 179 2.85 22.47 -3.31
C VAL A 179 3.05 23.99 -3.31
N SER A 180 2.41 24.71 -2.39
CA SER A 180 2.48 26.18 -2.31
C SER A 180 3.87 26.70 -1.95
N ASP A 181 4.61 25.99 -1.08
CA ASP A 181 6.01 26.31 -0.75
C ASP A 181 6.93 26.19 -1.97
N ALA A 182 6.55 25.38 -2.96
CA ALA A 182 7.25 25.15 -4.24
C ALA A 182 8.76 24.88 -4.11
N SER A 183 9.19 24.45 -2.93
CA SER A 183 10.60 24.27 -2.60
C SER A 183 11.08 22.91 -3.12
N PRO A 184 12.26 22.84 -3.75
CA PRO A 184 12.83 21.57 -4.14
C PRO A 184 13.05 20.69 -2.91
N CYS A 185 13.01 19.39 -3.12
CA CYS A 185 13.35 18.43 -2.09
C CYS A 185 14.83 18.55 -1.71
N GLU A 186 15.19 18.15 -0.49
CA GLU A 186 16.54 18.29 0.07
C GLU A 186 17.64 17.61 -0.75
N ASP A 187 17.28 16.58 -1.53
CA ASP A 187 18.16 15.85 -2.45
C ASP A 187 18.28 16.51 -3.83
N GLY A 188 17.71 17.70 -4.01
CA GLY A 188 17.68 18.45 -5.26
C GLY A 188 16.54 18.08 -6.20
N THR A 189 15.67 17.13 -5.84
CA THR A 189 14.52 16.78 -6.69
C THR A 189 13.57 17.98 -6.82
N PRO A 190 13.17 18.39 -8.05
CA PRO A 190 12.25 19.51 -8.23
C PRO A 190 10.92 19.31 -7.50
N ALA A 191 10.33 20.38 -6.97
CA ALA A 191 9.08 20.31 -6.21
C ALA A 191 7.95 19.58 -6.97
N ALA A 192 7.74 19.96 -8.23
CA ALA A 192 6.76 19.34 -9.11
C ALA A 192 7.04 17.86 -9.37
N ALA A 193 8.31 17.44 -9.42
CA ALA A 193 8.66 16.03 -9.52
C ALA A 193 8.30 15.31 -8.21
N CYS A 194 8.61 15.87 -7.04
CA CYS A 194 8.19 15.29 -5.75
C CYS A 194 6.66 15.15 -5.65
N ASP A 195 5.89 16.13 -6.14
CA ASP A 195 4.42 16.04 -6.19
C ASP A 195 3.93 14.93 -7.13
N ALA A 196 4.54 14.81 -8.32
CA ALA A 196 4.22 13.74 -9.26
C ALA A 196 4.55 12.34 -8.70
N GLN A 197 5.64 12.20 -7.93
CA GLN A 197 5.99 10.94 -7.27
C GLN A 197 4.90 10.53 -6.25
N LEU A 198 4.46 11.45 -5.39
CA LEU A 198 3.39 11.21 -4.42
C LEU A 198 2.07 10.83 -5.14
N ALA A 199 1.72 11.56 -6.20
CA ALA A 199 0.54 11.29 -7.00
C ALA A 199 0.54 9.89 -7.62
N ARG A 200 1.65 9.46 -8.22
CA ARG A 200 1.77 8.13 -8.84
C ARG A 200 1.53 7.00 -7.84
N VAL A 201 2.12 7.11 -6.65
CA VAL A 201 1.93 6.12 -5.57
C VAL A 201 0.49 6.13 -5.06
N ALA A 202 -0.13 7.31 -4.91
CA ALA A 202 -1.49 7.43 -4.40
C ALA A 202 -2.56 6.92 -5.39
N LEU A 203 -2.36 7.13 -6.70
CA LEU A 203 -3.29 6.69 -7.73
C LEU A 203 -3.37 5.16 -7.82
N ALA A 204 -2.27 4.46 -7.55
CA ALA A 204 -2.18 3.02 -7.75
C ALA A 204 -3.25 2.20 -6.99
N PRO A 205 -3.37 2.30 -5.65
CA PRO A 205 -4.40 1.57 -4.91
C PRO A 205 -5.81 2.04 -5.25
N ILE A 206 -6.04 3.35 -5.38
CA ILE A 206 -7.38 3.88 -5.68
C ILE A 206 -7.90 3.30 -7.00
N LEU A 207 -7.09 3.31 -8.05
CA LEU A 207 -7.49 2.76 -9.34
C LEU A 207 -7.69 1.25 -9.30
N ILE A 208 -6.87 0.52 -8.54
CA ILE A 208 -6.98 -0.94 -8.41
C ILE A 208 -8.26 -1.34 -7.68
N ASP A 209 -8.56 -0.74 -6.53
CA ASP A 209 -9.69 -1.16 -5.71
C ASP A 209 -11.05 -0.68 -6.23
N THR A 210 -11.03 0.40 -7.01
CA THR A 210 -12.23 0.95 -7.67
C THR A 210 -12.43 0.44 -9.10
N THR A 211 -11.54 -0.42 -9.63
CA THR A 211 -11.59 -0.87 -11.03
C THR A 211 -11.58 0.34 -11.98
N ASN A 212 -10.59 1.21 -11.84
CA ASN A 212 -10.47 2.49 -12.56
C ASN A 212 -11.72 3.38 -12.40
N LEU A 213 -12.23 3.52 -11.18
CA LEU A 213 -13.45 4.27 -10.84
C LEU A 213 -14.75 3.74 -11.47
N THR A 214 -14.74 2.52 -12.01
CA THR A 214 -15.92 1.92 -12.67
C THR A 214 -16.68 0.90 -11.81
N SER A 215 -16.11 0.47 -10.68
CA SER A 215 -16.77 -0.45 -9.76
C SER A 215 -18.04 0.18 -9.19
N LYS A 216 -19.20 -0.45 -9.44
CA LYS A 216 -20.50 0.06 -9.01
C LYS A 216 -20.73 -0.06 -7.50
N ASP A 217 -20.12 -1.07 -6.88
CA ASP A 217 -20.36 -1.40 -5.48
C ASP A 217 -19.35 -0.75 -4.53
N LYS A 218 -18.16 -0.39 -5.04
CA LYS A 218 -17.06 0.17 -4.23
C LYS A 218 -16.82 1.66 -4.46
N THR A 219 -16.94 2.13 -5.69
CA THR A 219 -16.51 3.49 -6.05
C THR A 219 -17.45 4.55 -5.48
N THR A 220 -16.89 5.52 -4.77
CA THR A 220 -17.60 6.67 -4.20
C THR A 220 -17.10 7.99 -4.78
N ASP A 221 -17.81 9.09 -4.50
CA ASP A 221 -17.34 10.44 -4.88
C ASP A 221 -16.05 10.84 -4.17
N ARG A 222 -15.73 10.19 -3.04
CA ARG A 222 -14.46 10.40 -2.35
C ARG A 222 -13.30 9.87 -3.18
N ASP A 223 -13.46 8.71 -3.82
CA ASP A 223 -12.44 8.14 -4.71
C ASP A 223 -12.24 9.01 -5.96
N ARG A 224 -13.33 9.53 -6.54
CA ARG A 224 -13.26 10.46 -7.69
C ARG A 224 -12.48 11.72 -7.33
N ARG A 225 -12.82 12.37 -6.22
CA ARG A 225 -12.11 13.57 -5.73
C ARG A 225 -10.65 13.29 -5.41
N ALA A 226 -10.34 12.12 -4.83
CA ALA A 226 -8.97 11.73 -4.53
C ALA A 226 -8.13 11.53 -5.81
N VAL A 227 -8.70 10.89 -6.84
CA VAL A 227 -8.06 10.76 -8.16
C VAL A 227 -7.87 12.13 -8.82
N GLU A 228 -8.90 12.99 -8.83
CA GLU A 228 -8.80 14.35 -9.36
C GLU A 228 -7.70 15.16 -8.66
N LEU A 229 -7.63 15.08 -7.32
CA LEU A 229 -6.57 15.71 -6.55
C LEU A 229 -5.20 15.19 -6.98
N ALA A 230 -4.98 13.87 -6.96
CA ALA A 230 -3.68 13.30 -7.30
C ALA A 230 -3.26 13.59 -8.75
N GLU A 231 -4.19 13.52 -9.70
CA GLU A 231 -3.90 13.84 -11.10
C GLU A 231 -3.57 15.32 -11.31
N SER A 232 -4.17 16.23 -10.53
CA SER A 232 -3.79 17.65 -10.54
C SER A 232 -2.36 17.92 -10.04
N ARG A 233 -1.74 16.93 -9.39
CA ARG A 233 -0.35 16.97 -8.87
C ARG A 233 0.66 16.28 -9.78
N LEU A 234 0.20 15.65 -10.86
CA LEU A 234 1.08 15.19 -11.93
C LEU A 234 1.59 16.40 -12.72
N ALA A 235 2.87 16.39 -13.10
CA ALA A 235 3.45 17.48 -13.88
C ALA A 235 2.60 17.75 -15.14
N ALA A 236 2.34 19.02 -15.44
CA ALA A 236 1.68 19.39 -16.68
C ALA A 236 2.50 18.85 -17.87
N PRO A 237 1.86 18.28 -18.90
CA PRO A 237 2.58 17.93 -20.11
C PRO A 237 3.24 19.20 -20.65
N ASP A 238 4.55 19.13 -20.85
CA ASP A 238 5.32 20.22 -21.40
C ASP A 238 4.72 20.59 -22.77
N SER A 239 4.11 21.78 -22.87
CA SER A 239 3.50 22.29 -24.10
C SER A 239 4.54 22.55 -25.21
N SER A 240 5.82 22.24 -24.97
CA SER A 240 6.92 22.34 -25.93
C SER A 240 7.09 21.11 -26.82
N ILE A 241 6.37 20.00 -26.60
CA ILE A 241 6.30 18.91 -27.59
C ILE A 241 5.24 19.26 -28.63
N SER A 242 5.58 20.25 -29.45
CA SER A 242 4.83 20.55 -30.66
C SER A 242 4.95 19.37 -31.62
N SER A 243 3.81 19.06 -32.22
CA SER A 243 3.60 18.06 -33.27
C SER A 243 4.66 18.10 -34.37
N SER A 244 5.49 17.06 -34.43
CA SER A 244 6.11 16.53 -35.65
C SER A 244 6.17 15.02 -35.45
N SER A 245 5.68 14.14 -36.31
CA SER A 245 5.20 14.26 -37.68
C SER A 245 4.39 13.00 -38.00
N SER A 246 3.35 13.16 -38.81
CA SER A 246 2.71 12.11 -39.56
C SER A 246 3.67 11.48 -40.59
N SER A 247 3.85 10.16 -40.52
CA SER A 247 4.06 9.31 -41.69
C SER A 247 3.90 7.84 -41.31
N SER A 248 2.86 7.25 -41.89
CA SER A 248 2.54 5.83 -41.96
C SER A 248 3.68 5.00 -42.55
N ASP A 249 4.09 3.95 -41.85
CA ASP A 249 4.52 2.69 -42.44
C ASP A 249 4.45 1.56 -41.40
N ASN A 250 3.65 0.53 -41.72
CA ASN A 250 3.42 -0.66 -40.92
C ASN A 250 4.64 -1.59 -40.96
N LYS A 251 5.38 -1.66 -39.85
CA LYS A 251 6.13 -2.87 -39.46
C LYS A 251 5.95 -3.08 -37.96
N GLU A 252 5.45 -4.27 -37.61
CA GLU A 252 5.39 -4.79 -36.23
C GLU A 252 6.81 -4.93 -35.67
N GLU A 253 7.38 -3.82 -35.19
CA GLU A 253 8.48 -3.87 -34.24
C GLU A 253 7.89 -4.06 -32.84
N LYS A 254 8.30 -5.15 -32.20
CA LYS A 254 7.99 -5.50 -30.82
C LYS A 254 8.67 -4.47 -29.90
N TYR A 255 8.08 -3.27 -29.81
CA TYR A 255 8.52 -2.23 -28.89
C TYR A 255 8.47 -2.76 -27.46
N ASP A 256 9.55 -2.52 -26.72
CA ASP A 256 9.65 -2.81 -25.30
C ASP A 256 8.60 -1.98 -24.54
N ARG A 257 7.42 -2.58 -24.35
CA ARG A 257 6.25 -1.95 -23.74
C ARG A 257 6.54 -1.46 -22.31
N ALA A 258 7.51 -2.08 -21.63
CA ALA A 258 7.91 -1.69 -20.28
C ALA A 258 8.61 -0.31 -20.28
N ALA A 259 9.47 -0.05 -21.25
CA ALA A 259 10.20 1.22 -21.37
C ALA A 259 9.31 2.42 -21.79
N TYR A 260 8.15 2.15 -22.40
CA TYR A 260 7.18 3.19 -22.78
C TYR A 260 6.44 3.77 -21.56
N TYR A 261 6.11 2.93 -20.57
CA TYR A 261 5.42 3.34 -19.35
C TYR A 261 6.33 3.94 -18.26
N ASP A 262 7.65 3.74 -18.39
CA ASP A 262 8.64 4.13 -17.38
C ASP A 262 9.14 5.58 -17.53
N ARG A 263 8.73 6.31 -18.58
CA ARG A 263 9.03 7.73 -18.68
C ARG A 263 8.09 8.53 -17.79
N ALA A 264 8.66 9.06 -16.70
CA ALA A 264 8.02 9.97 -15.74
C ALA A 264 7.19 11.11 -16.37
N ALA A 265 7.42 11.47 -17.64
CA ALA A 265 6.80 12.59 -18.33
C ALA A 265 5.37 12.35 -18.87
N TYR A 266 4.90 11.09 -19.01
CA TYR A 266 3.56 10.82 -19.53
C TYR A 266 2.78 9.90 -18.58
N TYR A 267 1.63 10.38 -18.11
CA TYR A 267 0.68 9.59 -17.33
C TYR A 267 -0.59 9.37 -18.16
N ASP A 268 -0.94 8.11 -18.34
CA ASP A 268 -2.23 7.68 -18.86
C ASP A 268 -2.89 6.79 -17.80
N ARG A 269 -4.04 7.24 -17.29
CA ARG A 269 -4.77 6.55 -16.22
C ARG A 269 -5.16 5.13 -16.61
N ALA A 270 -5.71 4.95 -17.81
CA ALA A 270 -6.19 3.65 -18.27
C ALA A 270 -5.01 2.69 -18.42
N ALA A 271 -3.93 3.14 -19.06
CA ALA A 271 -2.76 2.29 -19.24
C ALA A 271 -2.02 1.99 -17.92
N TYR A 272 -2.01 2.93 -16.97
CA TYR A 272 -1.47 2.70 -15.64
C TYR A 272 -2.29 1.66 -14.86
N TYR A 273 -3.61 1.80 -14.88
CA TYR A 273 -4.53 0.83 -14.28
C TYR A 273 -4.40 -0.57 -14.91
N ASP A 274 -4.39 -0.66 -16.25
CA ASP A 274 -4.28 -1.93 -16.96
C ASP A 274 -2.99 -2.65 -16.59
N ARG A 275 -1.88 -1.91 -16.52
CA ARG A 275 -0.58 -2.46 -16.12
C ARG A 275 -0.57 -2.96 -14.69
N LEU A 276 -1.09 -2.18 -13.74
CA LEU A 276 -1.17 -2.59 -12.34
C LEU A 276 -2.08 -3.82 -12.17
N SER A 277 -3.20 -3.86 -12.88
CA SER A 277 -4.16 -4.97 -12.83
C SER A 277 -3.56 -6.26 -13.38
N GLU A 278 -2.88 -6.20 -14.53
CA GLU A 278 -2.14 -7.32 -15.13
C GLU A 278 -1.13 -7.92 -14.12
N LEU A 279 -0.36 -7.07 -13.45
CA LEU A 279 0.64 -7.51 -12.47
C LEU A 279 -0.01 -8.06 -11.20
N LYS A 280 -1.09 -7.44 -10.71
CA LYS A 280 -1.81 -7.93 -9.52
C LYS A 280 -2.30 -9.36 -9.74
N GLU A 281 -2.79 -9.67 -10.94
CA GLU A 281 -3.25 -11.00 -11.34
C GLU A 281 -2.12 -12.01 -11.63
N GLN A 282 -0.87 -11.56 -11.69
CA GLN A 282 0.26 -12.45 -11.97
C GLN A 282 0.54 -13.39 -10.79
N ILE A 283 0.40 -14.70 -11.06
CA ILE A 283 0.82 -15.78 -10.16
C ILE A 283 1.70 -16.84 -10.84
N LEU A 284 1.99 -16.69 -12.14
CA LEU A 284 2.86 -17.61 -12.87
C LEU A 284 4.27 -17.55 -12.27
N GLY A 285 4.83 -18.71 -11.94
CA GLY A 285 6.14 -18.84 -11.30
C GLY A 285 6.12 -18.83 -9.77
N LEU A 286 4.95 -18.59 -9.15
CA LEU A 286 4.81 -18.71 -7.69
C LEU A 286 4.55 -20.16 -7.29
N SER A 287 5.11 -20.59 -6.15
CA SER A 287 4.74 -21.87 -5.54
C SER A 287 3.31 -21.79 -4.97
N TYR A 288 2.65 -22.92 -4.73
CA TYR A 288 1.35 -22.94 -4.05
C TYR A 288 1.38 -22.21 -2.69
N ARG A 289 2.49 -22.36 -1.96
CA ARG A 289 2.70 -21.68 -0.68
C ARG A 289 2.72 -20.16 -0.86
N ASP A 290 3.39 -19.68 -1.91
CA ASP A 290 3.50 -18.24 -2.17
C ASP A 290 2.19 -17.64 -2.65
N VAL A 291 1.42 -18.39 -3.44
CA VAL A 291 0.07 -17.99 -3.84
C VAL A 291 -0.82 -17.78 -2.61
N LEU A 292 -0.77 -18.68 -1.62
CA LEU A 292 -1.57 -18.56 -0.39
C LEU A 292 -1.11 -17.39 0.50
N ARG A 293 0.17 -17.01 0.46
CA ARG A 293 0.73 -15.92 1.28
C ARG A 293 0.58 -14.53 0.66
N LYS A 294 0.27 -14.46 -0.64
CA LYS A 294 0.20 -13.19 -1.38
C LYS A 294 -0.89 -12.25 -0.84
N ASP A 295 -2.06 -12.78 -0.50
CA ASP A 295 -3.17 -12.04 0.09
C ASP A 295 -3.78 -12.90 1.20
N TYR A 296 -3.12 -12.92 2.35
CA TYR A 296 -3.50 -13.71 3.52
C TYR A 296 -3.86 -12.81 4.68
N LYS A 297 -4.96 -13.13 5.36
CA LYS A 297 -5.38 -12.51 6.62
C LYS A 297 -5.58 -13.59 7.68
N ARG A 298 -5.27 -13.29 8.93
CA ARG A 298 -5.42 -14.18 10.08
C ARG A 298 -5.87 -13.42 11.32
N TRP A 299 -6.89 -13.94 11.97
CA TRP A 299 -7.39 -13.42 13.23
C TRP A 299 -7.77 -14.56 14.19
N THR A 300 -8.21 -14.17 15.38
CA THR A 300 -8.70 -15.09 16.42
C THR A 300 -10.20 -14.88 16.62
N GLU A 301 -10.97 -15.96 16.58
CA GLU A 301 -12.40 -16.00 16.87
C GLU A 301 -12.63 -16.93 18.08
N GLY A 302 -12.69 -16.35 19.29
CA GLY A 302 -12.67 -17.13 20.53
C GLY A 302 -11.41 -18.00 20.64
N PRO A 303 -11.51 -19.34 20.79
CA PRO A 303 -10.35 -20.23 20.83
C PRO A 303 -9.80 -20.58 19.44
N LEU A 304 -10.45 -20.17 18.35
CA LEU A 304 -10.11 -20.55 16.99
C LEU A 304 -9.14 -19.55 16.38
N SER A 305 -8.09 -20.05 15.70
CA SER A 305 -7.29 -19.24 14.77
C SER A 305 -7.83 -19.45 13.36
N VAL A 306 -8.32 -18.38 12.75
CA VAL A 306 -8.92 -18.40 11.41
C VAL A 306 -7.98 -17.68 10.44
N GLY A 307 -7.77 -18.27 9.27
CA GLY A 307 -6.97 -17.66 8.21
C GLY A 307 -7.66 -17.80 6.86
N ILE A 308 -7.63 -16.74 6.06
CA ILE A 308 -8.18 -16.72 4.69
C ILE A 308 -7.10 -16.23 3.74
N SER A 309 -6.95 -16.94 2.62
CA SER A 309 -6.14 -16.53 1.48
C SER A 309 -7.03 -16.20 0.29
N THR A 310 -6.87 -15.04 -0.33
CA THR A 310 -7.51 -14.69 -1.60
C THR A 310 -6.57 -15.01 -2.76
N VAL A 311 -7.06 -15.69 -3.80
CA VAL A 311 -6.25 -16.06 -4.98
C VAL A 311 -6.85 -15.48 -6.25
N VAL A 312 -6.04 -14.68 -6.96
CA VAL A 312 -6.45 -13.85 -8.12
C VAL A 312 -6.66 -14.63 -9.42
N ARG A 313 -5.94 -15.74 -9.64
CA ARG A 313 -6.18 -16.61 -10.81
C ARG A 313 -6.91 -17.85 -10.39
N ALA A 314 -8.02 -18.02 -11.07
CA ALA A 314 -9.15 -18.65 -10.46
C ALA A 314 -9.19 -20.15 -10.76
N LEU A 315 -9.71 -20.88 -9.78
CA LEU A 315 -10.50 -22.06 -10.07
C LEU A 315 -11.50 -21.81 -11.21
N ARG A 316 -11.96 -20.57 -11.46
CA ARG A 316 -12.87 -20.22 -12.56
C ARG A 316 -12.41 -20.69 -13.94
N GLY A 317 -11.12 -20.61 -14.26
CA GLY A 317 -10.61 -21.10 -15.55
C GLY A 317 -10.79 -22.61 -15.66
N TRP A 318 -10.30 -23.32 -14.65
CA TRP A 318 -10.44 -24.77 -14.50
C TRP A 318 -11.90 -25.22 -14.37
N ALA A 319 -12.72 -24.51 -13.62
CA ALA A 319 -14.15 -24.74 -13.44
C ALA A 319 -14.91 -24.51 -14.75
N GLY A 320 -14.50 -23.52 -15.55
CA GLY A 320 -15.00 -23.35 -16.91
C GLY A 320 -14.63 -24.51 -17.82
N GLU A 321 -13.36 -24.96 -17.79
CA GLU A 321 -12.90 -26.15 -18.53
C GLU A 321 -13.66 -27.41 -18.12
N GLN A 322 -13.91 -27.58 -16.81
CA GLN A 322 -14.61 -28.71 -16.22
C GLN A 322 -16.14 -28.54 -16.20
N ARG A 323 -16.67 -27.41 -16.68
CA ARG A 323 -18.11 -27.05 -16.65
C ARG A 323 -18.75 -27.18 -15.26
N LEU A 324 -18.07 -26.71 -14.22
CA LEU A 324 -18.53 -26.76 -12.83
C LEU A 324 -19.39 -25.52 -12.51
N ASP A 325 -20.56 -25.75 -11.91
CA ASP A 325 -21.42 -24.69 -11.37
C ASP A 325 -20.87 -24.14 -10.04
N VAL A 326 -20.19 -24.98 -9.27
CA VAL A 326 -19.52 -24.64 -8.00
C VAL A 326 -18.15 -25.32 -7.98
N ALA A 327 -17.11 -24.57 -7.60
CA ALA A 327 -15.76 -25.10 -7.44
C ALA A 327 -15.21 -24.69 -6.07
N ALA A 328 -14.77 -25.67 -5.29
CA ALA A 328 -14.21 -25.47 -3.95
C ALA A 328 -12.84 -26.14 -3.84
N VAL A 329 -11.91 -25.47 -3.15
CA VAL A 329 -10.66 -26.10 -2.69
C VAL A 329 -10.82 -26.39 -1.21
N MET A 330 -10.91 -27.66 -0.86
CA MET A 330 -10.91 -28.11 0.52
C MET A 330 -9.52 -28.61 0.87
N THR A 331 -8.82 -27.88 1.74
CA THR A 331 -7.58 -28.37 2.35
C THR A 331 -7.88 -28.83 3.77
N VAL A 332 -7.24 -29.93 4.17
CA VAL A 332 -7.34 -30.44 5.54
C VAL A 332 -5.92 -30.67 6.03
N SER A 333 -5.52 -30.03 7.13
CA SER A 333 -4.23 -30.27 7.78
C SER A 333 -4.43 -30.72 9.22
N LYS A 334 -3.64 -31.70 9.66
CA LYS A 334 -3.47 -32.02 11.08
C LYS A 334 -2.21 -31.33 11.57
N PRO A 335 -2.23 -30.64 12.73
CA PRO A 335 -1.04 -30.00 13.30
C PRO A 335 0.16 -30.94 13.47
N ASP A 336 -0.10 -32.26 13.62
CA ASP A 336 0.92 -33.23 14.05
C ASP A 336 1.30 -34.27 12.98
N GLY A 337 1.00 -34.03 11.70
CA GLY A 337 1.44 -34.91 10.60
C GLY A 337 0.77 -36.31 10.55
N GLY A 338 -0.29 -36.55 11.31
CA GLY A 338 -1.05 -37.79 11.24
C GLY A 338 -1.70 -38.02 9.88
N VAL A 339 -1.64 -39.26 9.37
CA VAL A 339 -2.34 -39.68 8.14
C VAL A 339 -3.87 -39.56 8.35
N TYR A 340 -4.58 -39.12 7.32
CA TYR A 340 -6.04 -39.21 7.26
C TYR A 340 -6.43 -40.59 6.74
N GLU A 341 -6.94 -41.45 7.63
CA GLU A 341 -7.71 -42.62 7.22
C GLU A 341 -9.16 -42.15 6.98
N GLY A 342 -9.51 -41.96 5.71
CA GLY A 342 -10.89 -41.93 5.23
C GLY A 342 -11.77 -40.74 5.64
N ALA A 343 -12.11 -39.90 4.64
CA ALA A 343 -13.45 -39.32 4.59
C ALA A 343 -13.88 -39.30 3.13
N ALA A 344 -14.77 -40.23 2.77
CA ALA A 344 -15.54 -40.14 1.54
C ALA A 344 -16.46 -38.91 1.66
N CYS A 345 -16.33 -37.97 0.73
CA CYS A 345 -17.32 -36.92 0.55
C CYS A 345 -18.53 -37.59 -0.13
N LEU A 346 -19.60 -37.83 0.62
CA LEU A 346 -20.92 -38.07 0.02
C LEU A 346 -21.44 -36.70 -0.44
N ALA A 347 -21.72 -36.60 -1.73
CA ALA A 347 -22.29 -35.43 -2.39
C ALA A 347 -23.73 -35.13 -1.93
#